data_AF-A0A182SN53-F1
#
_entry.id   AF-A0A182SN53-F1
#
_cell.length_a   1.000
_cell.length_b   1.000
_cell.length_c   1.000
_cell.angle_alpha   90.00
_cell.angle_beta   90.00
_cell.angle_gamma   90.00
#
_symmetry.space_group_name_H-M   'P 1'
#
loop_
_entity.id
_entity.type
_entity.pdbx_description
1 polymer ?
#
loop_
_entity_poly.entity_id
_entity_poly.type
_entity_poly.pdbx_seq_one_letter_code
_entity_poly.pdbx_strand_id
1 'polypeptide(L)'
;PKGSVTPTYALAVLKINNERWDGVPFILRCGKALNERKAEVRIQYHDVPGDIFDGKPKRNELVIRVQPGEALYVKMMTKSPGITFDMEETELDLTYGHRYKDVALPDAYERLILDVFCGSQMHFVRSDELSEAWRIFTPLLHYIERERPEPIKYIYGSRGPKEADRKCDENNFKYYGSYKWHQKH
;
A
#
# COMPACT_ATOMS: atom_id res chain seq x y z
N PRO A 1 -6.41 7.91 -28.13
CA PRO A 1 -7.52 7.95 -29.13
C PRO A 1 -8.72 8.73 -28.58
N LYS A 2 -9.49 9.41 -29.44
CA LYS A 2 -10.76 10.04 -29.01
C LYS A 2 -11.73 8.93 -28.56
N GLY A 3 -12.43 9.13 -27.44
CA GLY A 3 -13.33 8.13 -26.86
C GLY A 3 -12.63 6.92 -26.24
N SER A 4 -11.37 7.05 -25.81
CA SER A 4 -10.68 5.97 -25.09
C SER A 4 -11.32 5.72 -23.72
N VAL A 5 -11.52 4.45 -23.38
CA VAL A 5 -12.00 3.99 -22.06
C VAL A 5 -10.89 3.28 -21.27
N THR A 6 -9.63 3.44 -21.69
CA THR A 6 -8.49 2.85 -20.97
C THR A 6 -8.41 3.39 -19.55
N PRO A 7 -8.41 2.54 -18.51
CA PRO A 7 -8.34 2.98 -17.13
C PRO A 7 -6.96 3.56 -16.80
N THR A 8 -6.94 4.71 -16.11
CA THR A 8 -5.72 5.32 -15.55
C THR A 8 -5.59 5.13 -14.04
N TYR A 9 -6.56 4.44 -13.44
CA TYR A 9 -6.63 4.07 -12.04
C TYR A 9 -7.27 2.69 -11.92
N ALA A 10 -6.78 1.87 -11.00
CA ALA A 10 -7.41 0.59 -10.65
C ALA A 10 -7.30 0.33 -9.15
N LEU A 11 -8.35 -0.27 -8.60
CA LEU A 11 -8.34 -0.89 -7.29
C LEU A 11 -8.85 -2.32 -7.44
N ALA A 12 -8.04 -3.29 -7.02
CA ALA A 12 -8.40 -4.70 -6.99
C ALA A 12 -8.27 -5.22 -5.56
N VAL A 13 -9.18 -6.12 -5.19
CA VAL A 13 -9.09 -6.87 -3.95
C VAL A 13 -8.84 -8.32 -4.30
N LEU A 14 -7.69 -8.83 -3.89
CA LEU A 14 -7.31 -10.22 -4.05
C LEU A 14 -7.44 -10.94 -2.72
N LYS A 15 -7.61 -12.27 -2.77
CA LYS A 15 -7.61 -13.14 -1.60
C LYS A 15 -6.61 -14.25 -1.83
N ILE A 16 -5.83 -14.57 -0.81
CA ILE A 16 -4.91 -15.70 -0.85
C ILE A 16 -5.57 -16.84 -0.08
N ASN A 17 -6.00 -17.87 -0.80
CA ASN A 17 -6.71 -19.00 -0.21
C ASN A 17 -5.73 -20.01 0.40
N ASN A 18 -5.25 -19.70 1.60
CA ASN A 18 -4.46 -20.61 2.43
C ASN A 18 -4.73 -20.33 3.91
N GLU A 19 -4.24 -21.21 4.79
CA GLU A 19 -4.46 -21.11 6.24
C GLU A 19 -3.99 -19.78 6.84
N ARG A 20 -2.87 -19.23 6.34
CA ARG A 20 -2.28 -18.00 6.87
C ARG A 20 -3.09 -16.75 6.55
N TRP A 21 -3.69 -16.70 5.35
CA TRP A 21 -4.31 -15.51 4.79
C TRP A 21 -5.81 -15.65 4.57
N ASP A 22 -6.42 -16.70 5.13
CA ASP A 22 -7.86 -16.90 5.03
C ASP A 22 -8.61 -15.69 5.61
N GLY A 23 -9.60 -15.21 4.87
CA GLY A 23 -10.35 -14.00 5.20
C GLY A 23 -9.59 -12.67 5.06
N VAL A 24 -8.28 -12.65 4.81
CA VAL A 24 -7.48 -11.41 4.73
C VAL A 24 -7.51 -10.82 3.30
N PRO A 25 -8.04 -9.60 3.09
CA PRO A 25 -8.07 -8.97 1.78
C PRO A 25 -6.74 -8.29 1.43
N PHE A 26 -6.24 -8.55 0.22
CA PHE A 26 -5.09 -7.85 -0.36
C PHE A 26 -5.58 -6.77 -1.30
N ILE A 27 -5.47 -5.51 -0.89
CA ILE A 27 -5.92 -4.36 -1.67
C ILE A 27 -4.76 -3.83 -2.50
N LEU A 28 -4.87 -3.96 -3.82
CA LEU A 28 -3.93 -3.40 -4.79
C LEU A 28 -4.53 -2.11 -5.34
N ARG A 29 -3.86 -0.98 -5.13
CA ARG A 29 -4.29 0.35 -5.60
C ARG A 29 -3.17 0.99 -6.42
N CYS A 30 -3.46 1.36 -7.66
CA CYS A 30 -2.52 2.07 -8.51
C CYS A 30 -3.24 3.08 -9.41
N GLY A 31 -2.54 4.13 -9.82
CA GLY A 31 -3.09 5.08 -10.77
C GLY A 31 -2.12 6.21 -11.13
N LYS A 32 -2.54 7.02 -12.11
CA LYS A 32 -1.83 8.22 -12.58
C LYS A 32 -2.61 9.48 -12.26
N ALA A 33 -1.93 10.63 -12.32
CA ALA A 33 -2.52 11.94 -12.02
C ALA A 33 -3.17 11.99 -10.62
N LEU A 34 -2.55 11.32 -9.66
CA LEU A 34 -2.99 11.29 -8.26
C LEU A 34 -2.32 12.43 -7.47
N ASN A 35 -2.74 12.59 -6.21
CA ASN A 35 -2.27 13.63 -5.30
C ASN A 35 -0.77 13.54 -4.96
N GLU A 36 -0.16 12.37 -5.06
CA GLU A 36 1.24 12.15 -4.70
C GLU A 36 1.89 11.02 -5.52
N ARG A 37 3.21 11.07 -5.64
CA ARG A 37 4.02 9.93 -6.10
C ARG A 37 4.35 9.09 -4.87
N LYS A 38 3.86 7.84 -4.81
CA LYS A 38 4.13 6.95 -3.69
C LYS A 38 4.02 5.48 -4.09
N ALA A 39 4.96 4.67 -3.62
CA ALA A 39 4.87 3.21 -3.58
C ALA A 39 5.04 2.76 -2.14
N GLU A 40 4.01 2.13 -1.57
CA GLU A 40 4.00 1.68 -0.18
C GLU A 40 3.32 0.32 -0.04
N VAL A 41 3.77 -0.45 0.94
CA VAL A 41 3.07 -1.61 1.47
C VAL A 41 2.55 -1.22 2.85
N ARG A 42 1.26 -1.46 3.10
CA ARG A 42 0.61 -1.16 4.38
C ARG A 42 -0.08 -2.41 4.90
N ILE A 43 0.26 -2.79 6.12
CA ILE A 43 -0.39 -3.87 6.85
C ILE A 43 -1.17 -3.21 7.99
N GLN A 44 -2.50 -3.29 7.95
CA GLN A 44 -3.36 -2.81 9.03
C GLN A 44 -3.77 -3.99 9.90
N TYR A 45 -3.43 -3.94 11.19
CA TYR A 45 -3.76 -4.99 12.14
C TYR A 45 -5.23 -4.92 12.56
N HIS A 46 -5.74 -6.01 13.14
CA HIS A 46 -7.07 -6.02 13.76
C HIS A 46 -7.13 -5.10 14.99
N ASP A 47 -8.35 -4.72 15.36
CA ASP A 47 -8.61 -4.01 16.61
C ASP A 47 -8.16 -4.86 17.81
N VAL A 48 -7.70 -4.20 18.87
CA VAL A 48 -7.31 -4.88 20.12
C VAL A 48 -8.56 -5.50 20.75
N PRO A 49 -8.57 -6.81 21.05
CA PRO A 49 -9.72 -7.44 21.68
C PRO A 49 -9.88 -6.96 23.13
N GLY A 50 -11.12 -6.78 23.57
CA GLY A 50 -11.43 -6.37 24.95
C GLY A 50 -11.05 -4.92 25.25
N ASP A 51 -11.47 -4.01 24.38
CA ASP A 51 -11.15 -2.58 24.51
C ASP A 51 -11.69 -1.98 25.82
N ILE A 52 -10.77 -1.46 26.65
CA ILE A 52 -11.03 -0.76 27.90
C ILE A 52 -10.94 0.77 27.76
N PHE A 53 -10.77 1.26 26.54
CA PHE A 53 -10.55 2.67 26.22
C PHE A 53 -11.67 3.27 25.35
N ASP A 54 -12.90 2.78 25.48
CA ASP A 54 -14.13 3.35 24.88
C ASP A 54 -14.10 3.52 23.35
N GLY A 55 -13.50 2.60 22.60
CA GLY A 55 -13.40 2.66 21.14
C GLY A 55 -12.41 3.70 20.63
N LYS A 56 -11.62 4.32 21.51
CA LYS A 56 -10.58 5.29 21.17
C LYS A 56 -9.35 4.68 20.47
N PRO A 57 -8.92 3.42 20.74
CA PRO A 57 -7.79 2.84 20.03
C PRO A 57 -8.08 2.75 18.53
N LYS A 58 -7.05 3.04 17.74
CA LYS A 58 -7.07 2.82 16.30
C LYS A 58 -6.20 1.62 15.97
N ARG A 59 -6.47 1.01 14.83
CA ARG A 59 -5.67 -0.12 14.34
C ARG A 59 -4.23 0.29 14.12
N ASN A 60 -3.33 -0.54 14.64
CA ASN A 60 -1.90 -0.40 14.36
C ASN A 60 -1.66 -0.61 12.86
N GLU A 61 -0.62 0.02 12.32
CA GLU A 61 -0.25 -0.14 10.92
C GLU A 61 1.26 -0.28 10.77
N LEU A 62 1.74 -1.34 10.12
CA LEU A 62 3.10 -1.38 9.61
C LEU A 62 3.11 -0.81 8.20
N VAL A 63 3.94 0.21 7.97
CA VAL A 63 4.09 0.88 6.69
C VAL A 63 5.52 0.75 6.21
N ILE A 64 5.67 0.20 5.01
CA ILE A 64 6.95 0.10 4.30
C ILE A 64 6.83 0.98 3.06
N ARG A 65 7.47 2.14 3.08
CA ARG A 65 7.50 3.08 1.98
C ARG A 65 8.72 2.77 1.12
N VAL A 66 8.46 2.31 -0.11
CA VAL A 66 9.50 1.96 -1.08
C VAL A 66 10.04 3.21 -1.76
N GLN A 67 9.18 4.17 -2.13
CA GLN A 67 9.60 5.45 -2.69
C GLN A 67 8.45 6.46 -2.74
N PRO A 68 8.73 7.78 -2.76
CA PRO A 68 9.99 8.41 -2.39
C PRO A 68 10.16 8.45 -0.86
N GLY A 69 11.40 8.63 -0.39
CA GLY A 69 11.72 8.69 1.04
C GLY A 69 11.55 7.33 1.70
N GLU A 70 12.50 6.45 1.43
CA GLU A 70 12.56 5.08 1.93
C GLU A 70 12.43 5.09 3.45
N ALA A 71 11.34 4.51 3.95
CA ALA A 71 11.03 4.53 5.36
C ALA A 71 10.25 3.28 5.75
N LEU A 72 10.52 2.80 6.96
CA LEU A 72 9.75 1.76 7.62
C LEU A 72 9.26 2.32 8.94
N TYR A 73 7.95 2.32 9.15
CA TYR A 73 7.39 2.80 10.41
C TYR A 73 6.17 2.01 10.85
N VAL A 74 6.02 1.90 12.17
CA VAL A 74 4.86 1.27 12.80
C VAL A 74 4.04 2.34 13.49
N LYS A 75 2.81 2.54 13.04
CA LYS A 75 1.82 3.36 13.73
C LYS A 75 1.23 2.57 14.88
N MET A 76 1.20 3.19 16.05
CA MET A 76 0.72 2.58 17.29
C MET A 76 0.07 3.62 18.20
N MET A 77 -0.72 3.14 19.16
CA MET A 77 -1.28 3.99 20.20
C MET A 77 -0.26 4.15 21.35
N THR A 78 -0.09 5.38 21.83
CA THR A 78 0.66 5.68 23.06
C THR A 78 -0.20 6.52 24.00
N LYS A 79 0.15 6.53 25.29
CA LYS A 79 -0.38 7.52 26.22
C LYS A 79 0.05 8.91 25.75
N SER A 80 -0.88 9.86 25.69
CA SER A 80 -0.57 11.24 25.40
C SER A 80 0.44 11.79 26.41
N PRO A 81 1.53 12.45 25.95
CA PRO A 81 2.48 13.12 26.83
C PRO A 81 1.77 14.15 27.71
N GLY A 82 1.80 13.94 29.02
CA GLY A 82 1.15 14.82 29.99
C GLY A 82 0.48 14.08 31.15
N ILE A 83 -0.36 14.84 31.86
CA ILE A 83 -1.07 14.40 33.07
C ILE A 83 -2.37 13.66 32.73
N THR A 84 -2.91 13.84 31.51
CA THR A 84 -4.13 13.15 31.08
C THR A 84 -3.87 11.66 30.78
N PHE A 85 -4.92 10.86 30.86
CA PHE A 85 -4.91 9.43 30.52
C PHE A 85 -5.43 9.16 29.10
N ASP A 86 -5.40 10.18 28.25
CA ASP A 86 -5.81 10.04 26.86
C ASP A 86 -4.75 9.31 26.04
N MET A 87 -5.18 8.72 24.92
CA MET A 87 -4.31 8.04 23.97
C MET A 87 -4.20 8.84 22.68
N GLU A 88 -3.03 8.80 22.07
CA GLU A 88 -2.76 9.38 20.77
C GLU A 88 -2.10 8.36 19.83
N GLU A 89 -2.29 8.57 18.53
CA GLU A 89 -1.52 7.84 17.52
C GLU A 89 -0.10 8.40 17.44
N THR A 90 0.89 7.53 17.52
CA THR A 90 2.31 7.84 17.31
C THR A 90 2.95 6.80 16.39
N GLU A 91 4.25 6.96 16.11
CA GLU A 91 5.01 6.05 15.28
C GLU A 91 6.38 5.71 15.84
N LEU A 92 6.81 4.47 15.60
CA LEU A 92 8.22 4.08 15.62
C LEU A 92 8.73 4.16 14.18
N ASP A 93 9.67 5.06 13.90
CA ASP A 93 10.12 5.40 12.55
C ASP A 93 11.60 5.03 12.30
N LEU A 94 11.85 4.44 11.13
CA LEU A 94 13.15 4.24 10.52
C LEU A 94 13.13 4.86 9.12
N THR A 95 13.50 6.14 9.04
CA THR A 95 13.71 6.84 7.76
C THR A 95 15.17 6.68 7.30
N TYR A 96 15.39 6.10 6.12
CA TYR A 96 16.73 5.77 5.62
C TYR A 96 17.60 7.02 5.43
N GLY A 97 17.04 8.08 4.84
CA GLY A 97 17.78 9.33 4.63
C GLY A 97 18.27 10.01 5.91
N HIS A 98 17.64 9.75 7.06
CA HIS A 98 18.10 10.27 8.35
C HIS A 98 19.07 9.31 9.05
N ARG A 99 18.80 7.99 8.97
CA ARG A 99 19.56 6.97 9.69
C ARG A 99 20.85 6.56 8.99
N TYR A 100 20.90 6.65 7.66
CA TYR A 100 22.00 6.18 6.80
C TYR A 100 22.45 7.28 5.82
N LYS A 101 22.72 8.48 6.34
CA LYS A 101 23.05 9.69 5.53
C LYS A 101 24.17 9.49 4.51
N ASP A 102 25.18 8.69 4.86
CA ASP A 102 26.36 8.48 4.03
C ASP A 102 26.30 7.21 3.17
N VAL A 103 25.17 6.51 3.16
CA VAL A 103 24.99 5.29 2.38
C VAL A 103 24.32 5.63 1.06
N ALA A 104 25.04 5.41 -0.05
CA ALA A 104 24.44 5.44 -1.37
C ALA A 104 23.58 4.19 -1.57
N LEU A 105 22.28 4.39 -1.79
CA LEU A 105 21.40 3.32 -2.23
C LEU A 105 21.62 3.11 -3.73
N PRO A 106 22.05 1.91 -4.18
CA PRO A 106 22.25 1.65 -5.60
C PRO A 106 20.92 1.70 -6.35
N ASP A 107 20.94 2.12 -7.61
CA ASP A 107 19.76 2.03 -8.46
C ASP A 107 19.33 0.57 -8.65
N ALA A 108 18.04 0.37 -8.91
CA ALA A 108 17.48 -0.96 -9.14
C ALA A 108 18.22 -1.70 -10.28
N TYR A 109 18.60 -1.00 -11.36
CA TYR A 109 19.34 -1.64 -12.46
C TYR A 109 20.77 -1.98 -12.10
N GLU A 110 21.48 -1.15 -11.33
CA GLU A 110 22.83 -1.46 -10.85
C GLU A 110 22.83 -2.77 -10.05
N ARG A 111 21.85 -2.92 -9.15
CA ARG A 111 21.70 -4.11 -8.34
C ARG A 111 21.35 -5.35 -9.19
N LEU A 112 20.35 -5.24 -10.08
CA LEU A 112 19.90 -6.37 -10.88
C LEU A 112 20.99 -6.85 -11.85
N ILE A 113 21.75 -5.93 -12.46
CA ILE A 113 22.87 -6.29 -13.34
C ILE A 113 23.95 -7.04 -12.55
N LEU A 114 24.30 -6.55 -11.35
CA LEU A 114 25.25 -7.24 -10.48
C LEU A 114 24.77 -8.66 -10.11
N ASP A 115 23.49 -8.83 -9.80
CA ASP A 115 22.91 -10.14 -9.47
C ASP A 115 23.07 -11.13 -10.64
N VAL A 116 22.97 -10.69 -11.90
CA VAL A 116 23.25 -11.53 -13.08
C VAL A 116 24.70 -12.01 -13.09
N PHE A 117 25.67 -11.13 -12.85
CA PHE A 117 27.09 -11.50 -12.80
C PHE A 117 27.39 -12.45 -11.64
N CYS A 118 26.71 -12.30 -10.51
CA CYS A 118 26.84 -13.20 -9.36
C CYS A 118 26.05 -14.51 -9.52
N GLY A 119 25.31 -14.71 -10.62
CA GLY A 119 24.46 -15.88 -10.82
C GLY A 119 23.26 -15.96 -9.87
N SER A 120 22.88 -14.85 -9.24
CA SER A 120 21.72 -14.78 -8.35
C SER A 120 20.45 -14.49 -9.15
N GLN A 121 19.50 -15.41 -9.10
CA GLN A 121 18.19 -15.25 -9.77
C GLN A 121 17.08 -14.79 -8.79
N MET A 122 17.42 -14.46 -7.55
CA MET A 122 16.44 -14.21 -6.47
C MET A 122 15.50 -13.04 -6.75
N HIS A 123 15.95 -12.01 -7.48
CA HIS A 123 15.16 -10.82 -7.81
C HIS A 123 14.54 -10.86 -9.21
N PHE A 124 14.66 -11.98 -9.93
CA PHE A 124 14.12 -12.15 -11.27
C PHE A 124 12.85 -12.97 -11.24
N VAL A 125 11.90 -12.61 -12.10
CA VAL A 125 10.61 -13.31 -12.21
C VAL A 125 10.83 -14.69 -12.82
N ARG A 126 10.37 -15.73 -12.13
CA ARG A 126 10.41 -17.11 -12.64
C ARG A 126 9.24 -17.38 -13.59
N SER A 127 9.40 -18.37 -14.48
CA SER A 127 8.40 -18.65 -15.53
C SER A 127 7.02 -19.05 -14.99
N ASP A 128 6.97 -19.79 -13.89
CA ASP A 128 5.74 -20.17 -13.19
C ASP A 128 5.08 -18.99 -12.47
N GLU A 129 5.87 -18.12 -11.82
CA GLU A 129 5.37 -16.86 -11.24
C GLU A 129 4.70 -15.99 -12.29
N LEU A 130 5.31 -15.87 -13.47
CA LEU A 130 4.75 -15.14 -14.60
C LEU A 130 3.45 -15.78 -15.08
N SER A 131 3.41 -17.12 -15.18
CA SER A 131 2.21 -17.85 -15.61
C SER A 131 1.04 -17.64 -14.65
N GLU A 132 1.28 -17.66 -13.33
CA GLU A 132 0.25 -17.42 -12.32
C GLU A 132 -0.24 -15.97 -12.31
N ALA A 133 0.65 -14.99 -12.49
CA ALA A 133 0.26 -13.59 -12.63
C ALA A 133 -0.70 -13.38 -13.80
N TRP A 134 -0.41 -13.95 -14.98
CA TRP A 134 -1.31 -13.90 -16.13
C TRP A 134 -2.62 -14.64 -15.86
N ARG A 135 -2.56 -15.85 -15.30
CA ARG A 135 -3.76 -16.62 -14.96
C ARG A 135 -4.76 -15.83 -14.10
N ILE A 136 -4.27 -15.05 -13.14
CA ILE A 136 -5.09 -14.22 -12.24
C ILE A 136 -5.78 -13.07 -12.99
N PHE A 137 -5.06 -12.33 -13.84
CA PHE A 137 -5.58 -11.08 -14.42
C PHE A 137 -6.19 -11.23 -15.83
N THR A 138 -5.80 -12.24 -16.61
CA THR A 138 -6.27 -12.43 -17.99
C THR A 138 -7.79 -12.42 -18.14
N PRO A 139 -8.60 -13.11 -17.31
CA PRO A 139 -10.06 -13.08 -17.47
C PRO A 139 -10.65 -11.66 -17.33
N LEU A 140 -10.13 -10.86 -16.41
CA LEU A 140 -10.54 -9.47 -16.21
C LEU A 140 -10.10 -8.58 -17.37
N LEU A 141 -8.88 -8.76 -17.86
CA LEU A 141 -8.37 -8.01 -19.00
C LEU A 141 -9.18 -8.29 -20.28
N HIS A 142 -9.50 -9.57 -20.56
CA HIS A 142 -10.37 -9.94 -21.68
C HIS A 142 -11.79 -9.34 -21.54
N TYR A 143 -12.33 -9.29 -20.31
CA TYR A 143 -13.61 -8.61 -20.06
C TYR A 143 -13.53 -7.11 -20.37
N ILE A 144 -12.47 -6.43 -19.91
CA ILE A 144 -12.26 -4.99 -20.15
C ILE A 144 -12.11 -4.71 -21.65
N GLU A 145 -11.38 -5.55 -22.38
CA GLU A 145 -11.20 -5.40 -23.83
C GLU A 145 -12.50 -5.61 -24.60
N ARG A 146 -13.30 -6.61 -24.22
CA ARG A 146 -14.56 -6.95 -24.91
C ARG A 146 -15.70 -6.00 -24.59
N GLU A 147 -15.96 -5.76 -23.30
CA GLU A 147 -17.11 -4.98 -22.85
C GLU A 147 -16.83 -3.47 -22.81
N ARG A 148 -15.54 -3.08 -22.82
CA ARG A 148 -15.09 -1.68 -22.83
C ARG A 148 -15.82 -0.82 -21.79
N PRO A 149 -15.89 -1.25 -20.51
CA PRO A 149 -16.62 -0.50 -19.49
C PRO A 149 -16.03 0.91 -19.32
N GLU A 150 -16.90 1.91 -19.17
CA GLU A 150 -16.43 3.28 -18.93
C GLU A 150 -15.78 3.38 -17.54
N PRO A 151 -14.53 3.87 -17.43
CA PRO A 151 -13.87 4.04 -16.15
C PRO A 151 -14.51 5.19 -15.38
N ILE A 152 -14.55 5.04 -14.04
CA ILE A 152 -15.03 6.10 -13.17
C ILE A 152 -14.06 7.29 -13.24
N LYS A 153 -14.62 8.47 -13.55
CA LYS A 153 -13.84 9.70 -13.70
C LYS A 153 -13.40 10.20 -12.33
N TYR A 154 -12.19 10.74 -12.27
CA TYR A 154 -11.63 11.40 -11.09
C TYR A 154 -10.88 12.65 -11.50
N ILE A 155 -10.81 13.61 -10.57
CA ILE A 155 -10.17 14.91 -10.81
C ILE A 155 -8.65 14.73 -10.75
N TYR A 156 -7.92 15.41 -11.64
CA TYR A 156 -6.46 15.45 -11.62
C TYR A 156 -5.96 15.92 -10.24
N GLY A 157 -4.99 15.21 -9.66
CA GLY A 157 -4.43 15.52 -8.34
C GLY A 157 -5.30 15.06 -7.16
N SER A 158 -6.43 14.40 -7.40
CA SER A 158 -7.21 13.75 -6.34
C SER A 158 -6.60 12.41 -5.92
N ARG A 159 -7.13 11.78 -4.87
CA ARG A 159 -6.73 10.42 -4.45
C ARG A 159 -7.27 9.33 -5.39
N GLY A 160 -8.10 9.67 -6.37
CA GLY A 160 -8.83 8.75 -7.24
C GLY A 160 -10.35 8.77 -6.97
N PRO A 161 -11.10 7.82 -7.55
CA PRO A 161 -12.55 7.71 -7.38
C PRO A 161 -12.97 7.43 -5.93
N LYS A 162 -14.10 7.98 -5.48
CA LYS A 162 -14.63 7.75 -4.11
C LYS A 162 -15.07 6.29 -3.90
N GLU A 163 -15.47 5.63 -4.97
CA GLU A 163 -15.87 4.24 -5.03
C GLU A 163 -14.72 3.30 -4.64
N ALA A 164 -13.47 3.72 -4.89
CA ALA A 164 -12.31 2.97 -4.45
C ALA A 164 -12.16 3.01 -2.93
N ASP A 165 -12.37 4.16 -2.30
CA ASP A 165 -12.32 4.28 -0.84
C ASP A 165 -13.48 3.51 -0.18
N ARG A 166 -14.68 3.51 -0.79
CA ARG A 166 -15.80 2.65 -0.35
C ARG A 166 -15.42 1.16 -0.45
N LYS A 167 -14.76 0.76 -1.53
CA LYS A 167 -14.32 -0.63 -1.72
C LYS A 167 -13.29 -1.07 -0.67
N CYS A 168 -12.41 -0.17 -0.25
CA CYS A 168 -11.51 -0.41 0.87
C CYS A 168 -12.28 -0.66 2.18
N ASP A 169 -13.26 0.19 2.51
CA ASP A 169 -14.04 0.05 3.74
C ASP A 169 -14.89 -1.23 3.76
N GLU A 170 -15.50 -1.60 2.62
CA GLU A 170 -16.18 -2.88 2.41
C GLU A 170 -15.25 -4.09 2.67
N ASN A 171 -13.94 -3.92 2.46
CA ASN A 171 -12.92 -4.93 2.71
C ASN A 171 -12.14 -4.67 3.99
N ASN A 172 -12.80 -4.08 4.99
CA ASN A 172 -12.30 -3.91 6.36
C ASN A 172 -10.99 -3.11 6.46
N PHE A 173 -10.69 -2.25 5.49
CA PHE A 173 -9.63 -1.25 5.63
C PHE A 173 -10.21 0.04 6.23
N LYS A 174 -9.76 0.40 7.44
CA LYS A 174 -10.26 1.57 8.17
C LYS A 174 -9.33 2.76 8.00
N TYR A 175 -9.85 3.87 7.47
CA TYR A 175 -9.13 5.14 7.38
C TYR A 175 -9.64 6.12 8.43
N TYR A 176 -8.81 6.45 9.42
CA TYR A 176 -9.22 7.32 10.53
C TYR A 176 -8.97 8.82 10.27
N GLY A 177 -8.08 9.18 9.34
CA GLY A 177 -7.77 10.58 8.99
C GLY A 177 -7.14 11.45 10.09
N SER A 178 -6.98 10.89 11.29
CA SER A 178 -6.48 11.55 12.51
C SER A 178 -4.96 11.62 12.61
N TYR A 179 -4.26 10.69 11.96
CA TYR A 179 -2.81 10.65 11.96
C TYR A 179 -2.21 11.63 10.95
N LYS A 180 -1.34 12.52 11.43
CA LYS A 180 -0.52 13.41 10.59
C LYS A 180 0.94 13.10 10.86
N TRP A 181 1.63 12.57 9.85
CA TRP A 181 3.06 12.36 9.92
C TRP A 181 3.77 13.71 9.80
N HIS A 182 4.53 14.09 10.81
CA HIS A 182 5.37 15.27 10.81
C HIS A 182 6.83 14.82 10.67
N GLN A 183 7.49 15.21 9.57
CA GLN A 183 8.90 14.94 9.41
C GLN A 183 9.69 15.70 10.48
N LYS A 184 10.29 14.97 11.44
CA LYS A 184 11.16 15.57 12.45
C LYS A 184 12.47 15.99 11.77
N HIS A 185 12.88 17.24 12.00
CA HIS A 185 14.08 17.88 11.44
C HIS A 185 15.37 17.13 11.74
#